data_AF-A0A838QI06-F1
#
_entry.id   AF-A0A838QI06-F1
#
_cell.length_a   1.000
_cell.length_b   1.000
_cell.length_c   1.000
_cell.angle_alpha   90.00
_cell.angle_beta   90.00
_cell.angle_gamma   90.00
#
_symmetry.space_group_name_H-M   'P 1'
#
loop_
_entity.id
_entity.type
_entity.pdbx_description
1 polymer ?
#
loop_
_entity_poly.entity_id
_entity_poly.type
_entity_poly.pdbx_seq_one_letter_code
_entity_poly.pdbx_strand_id
1 'polypeptide(L)'
;MTGPGRIGSRRLPSSTRLRLQLVFARASEALAETYQAQAAEFVRRLKFRLSVDEALQRYFHEVGVPAALEETVRARALISLAGLIESAPRHESRALGWTALRPDQMLESLRKRVQYIEDTNLECRLAASMSDEAVATTHVRMALETAEVLADEVTPDEAIMHYVRTFNLTSIDAQVIFRSAMAQWAELHPLPGEARATLGQSTTKPALALRPRPEFGLRVIV
;
A
#
# COMPACT_ATOMS: atom_id res chain seq x y z
N MET A 1 9.62 22.53 -31.04
CA MET A 1 9.22 21.65 -29.91
C MET A 1 10.45 20.87 -29.50
N THR A 2 10.86 21.05 -28.25
CA THR A 2 12.13 20.63 -27.64
C THR A 2 12.25 19.10 -27.57
N GLY A 3 13.41 18.57 -27.97
CA GLY A 3 13.68 17.15 -28.17
C GLY A 3 13.83 16.33 -26.86
N PRO A 4 13.80 14.99 -26.98
CA PRO A 4 13.95 14.09 -25.84
C PRO A 4 15.36 14.24 -25.25
N GLY A 5 15.41 14.63 -23.97
CA GLY A 5 16.63 14.67 -23.18
C GLY A 5 17.29 13.30 -23.19
N ARG A 6 18.33 13.17 -24.03
CA ARG A 6 19.31 12.10 -23.93
C ARG A 6 19.87 12.19 -22.53
N ILE A 7 19.62 11.18 -21.71
CA ILE A 7 20.42 10.92 -20.50
C ILE A 7 21.85 10.99 -21.00
N GLY A 8 22.53 12.08 -20.64
CA GLY A 8 23.94 12.22 -20.94
C GLY A 8 24.58 10.96 -20.44
N SER A 9 25.27 10.25 -21.32
CA SER A 9 26.05 9.05 -21.06
C SER A 9 27.25 9.37 -20.18
N ARG A 10 27.05 10.11 -19.08
CA ARG A 10 27.95 10.18 -17.94
C ARG A 10 27.98 8.77 -17.37
N ARG A 11 29.08 8.09 -17.64
CA ARG A 11 29.38 6.81 -16.99
C ARG A 11 29.48 7.09 -15.50
N LEU A 12 28.46 6.68 -14.76
CA LEU A 12 28.47 6.74 -13.30
C LEU A 12 29.77 6.13 -12.76
N PRO A 13 30.41 6.74 -11.76
CA PRO A 13 31.57 6.15 -11.11
C PRO A 13 31.29 4.71 -10.66
N SER A 14 32.30 3.84 -10.71
CA SER A 14 32.14 2.43 -10.34
C SER A 14 31.60 2.23 -8.92
N SER A 15 31.99 3.10 -7.98
CA SER A 15 31.47 3.12 -6.61
C SER A 15 29.98 3.46 -6.55
N THR A 16 29.53 4.46 -7.30
CA THR A 16 28.10 4.84 -7.39
C THR A 16 27.28 3.75 -8.05
N ARG A 17 27.79 3.09 -9.10
CA ARG A 17 27.11 1.94 -9.72
C ARG A 17 26.91 0.79 -8.75
N LEU A 18 27.92 0.46 -7.94
CA LEU A 18 27.81 -0.60 -6.95
C LEU A 18 26.80 -0.25 -5.85
N ARG A 19 26.80 1.01 -5.37
CA ARG A 19 25.80 1.50 -4.40
C ARG A 19 24.38 1.45 -4.97
N LEU A 20 24.21 1.83 -6.23
CA LEU A 20 22.92 1.76 -6.91
C LEU A 20 22.43 0.32 -7.07
N GLN A 21 23.31 -0.61 -7.45
CA GLN A 21 22.99 -2.04 -7.49
C GLN A 21 22.57 -2.57 -6.11
N LEU A 22 23.26 -2.16 -5.05
CA LEU A 22 22.90 -2.51 -3.68
C LEU A 22 21.51 -1.97 -3.31
N VAL A 23 21.19 -0.72 -3.64
CA VAL A 23 19.87 -0.15 -3.39
C VAL A 23 18.78 -0.90 -4.15
N PHE A 24 19.01 -1.26 -5.41
CA PHE A 24 18.03 -2.04 -6.17
C PHE A 24 17.85 -3.46 -5.61
N ALA A 25 18.92 -4.11 -5.16
CA ALA A 25 18.81 -5.41 -4.47
C ALA A 25 18.03 -5.28 -3.16
N ARG A 26 18.27 -4.22 -2.37
CA ARG A 26 17.49 -3.93 -1.16
C ARG A 26 16.04 -3.63 -1.47
N ALA A 27 15.77 -2.89 -2.54
CA ALA A 27 14.42 -2.59 -2.98
C ALA A 27 13.65 -3.85 -3.39
N SER A 28 14.29 -4.78 -4.12
CA SER A 28 13.64 -6.06 -4.43
C SER A 28 13.33 -6.88 -3.18
N GLU A 29 14.25 -6.92 -2.20
CA GLU A 29 13.99 -7.67 -0.96
C GLU A 29 12.89 -6.99 -0.12
N ALA A 30 12.95 -5.66 0.04
CA ALA A 30 11.94 -4.91 0.77
C ALA A 30 10.55 -5.06 0.17
N LEU A 31 10.43 -5.11 -1.17
CA LEU A 31 9.16 -5.38 -1.84
C LEU A 31 8.70 -6.81 -1.56
N ALA A 32 9.59 -7.80 -1.63
CA ALA A 32 9.24 -9.20 -1.32
C ALA A 32 8.75 -9.36 0.13
N GLU A 33 9.41 -8.70 1.09
CA GLU A 33 9.00 -8.65 2.50
C GLU A 33 7.62 -7.98 2.65
N THR A 34 7.38 -6.84 2.00
CA THR A 34 6.08 -6.16 2.03
C THR A 34 4.98 -7.05 1.45
N TYR A 35 5.17 -7.63 0.26
CA TYR A 35 4.19 -8.55 -0.33
C TYR A 35 3.92 -9.75 0.57
N GLN A 36 4.93 -10.34 1.19
CA GLN A 36 4.74 -11.46 2.12
C GLN A 36 3.93 -11.04 3.36
N ALA A 37 4.27 -9.91 3.97
CA ALA A 37 3.54 -9.41 5.14
C ALA A 37 2.07 -9.12 4.80
N GLN A 38 1.82 -8.49 3.65
CA GLN A 38 0.48 -8.17 3.17
C GLN A 38 -0.32 -9.43 2.77
N ALA A 39 0.30 -10.42 2.12
CA ALA A 39 -0.33 -11.70 1.81
C ALA A 39 -0.81 -12.41 3.08
N ALA A 40 0.05 -12.47 4.10
CA ALA A 40 -0.31 -13.08 5.38
C ALA A 40 -1.44 -12.32 6.07
N GLU A 41 -1.42 -10.99 6.03
CA GLU A 41 -2.47 -10.15 6.62
C GLU A 41 -3.81 -10.27 5.88
N PHE A 42 -3.77 -10.33 4.55
CA PHE A 42 -4.93 -10.59 3.71
C PHE A 42 -5.62 -11.91 4.10
N VAL A 43 -4.85 -12.99 4.24
CA VAL A 43 -5.39 -14.29 4.67
C VAL A 43 -5.94 -14.23 6.09
N ARG A 44 -5.24 -13.58 7.04
CA ARG A 44 -5.73 -13.46 8.43
C ARG A 44 -7.07 -12.74 8.52
N ARG A 45 -7.30 -11.73 7.68
CA ARG A 45 -8.56 -10.98 7.64
C ARG A 45 -9.71 -11.80 7.09
N LEU A 46 -9.45 -12.57 6.03
CA LEU A 46 -10.45 -13.36 5.34
C LEU A 46 -10.60 -14.78 5.89
N LYS A 47 -9.90 -15.13 6.98
CA LYS A 47 -9.85 -16.49 7.55
C LYS A 47 -11.22 -17.13 7.87
N PHE A 48 -12.24 -16.31 8.11
CA PHE A 48 -13.60 -16.79 8.41
C PHE A 48 -14.47 -16.93 7.16
N ARG A 49 -14.01 -16.42 6.01
CA ARG A 49 -14.77 -16.39 4.77
C ARG A 49 -14.19 -17.29 3.69
N LEU A 50 -12.87 -17.38 3.64
CA LEU A 50 -12.11 -18.11 2.62
C LEU A 50 -11.14 -19.08 3.27
N SER A 51 -10.85 -20.18 2.57
CA SER A 51 -9.71 -21.02 2.91
C SER A 51 -8.39 -20.29 2.68
N VAL A 52 -7.31 -20.75 3.31
CA VAL A 52 -5.97 -20.15 3.13
C VAL A 52 -5.54 -20.16 1.66
N ASP A 53 -5.76 -21.28 0.96
CA ASP A 53 -5.39 -21.42 -0.45
C ASP A 53 -6.19 -20.47 -1.34
N GLU A 54 -7.51 -20.41 -1.15
CA GLU A 54 -8.38 -19.50 -1.90
C GLU A 54 -8.04 -18.03 -1.63
N ALA A 55 -7.78 -17.66 -0.38
CA ALA A 55 -7.39 -16.31 -0.02
C ALA A 55 -6.04 -15.91 -0.64
N LEU A 56 -5.05 -16.80 -0.65
CA LEU A 56 -3.76 -16.54 -1.32
C LEU A 56 -3.92 -16.40 -2.83
N GLN A 57 -4.69 -17.29 -3.48
CA GLN A 57 -4.94 -17.19 -4.90
C GLN A 57 -5.63 -15.86 -5.27
N ARG A 58 -6.61 -15.43 -4.45
CA ARG A 58 -7.25 -14.13 -4.61
C ARG A 58 -6.28 -12.98 -4.40
N TYR A 59 -5.42 -13.05 -3.38
CA TYR A 59 -4.41 -12.03 -3.12
C TYR A 59 -3.50 -11.81 -4.33
N PHE A 60 -2.92 -12.89 -4.88
CA PHE A 60 -2.02 -12.79 -6.04
C PHE A 60 -2.72 -12.26 -7.29
N HIS A 61 -4.02 -12.56 -7.45
CA HIS A 61 -4.81 -12.04 -8.56
C HIS A 61 -5.15 -10.56 -8.43
N GLU A 62 -5.61 -10.12 -7.25
CA GLU A 62 -6.11 -8.76 -7.03
C GLU A 62 -4.97 -7.74 -6.88
N VAL A 63 -3.89 -8.09 -6.16
CA VAL A 63 -2.76 -7.19 -5.87
C VAL A 63 -1.71 -7.18 -7.00
N GLY A 64 -1.68 -8.21 -7.85
CA GLY A 64 -0.78 -8.25 -9.00
C GLY A 64 0.70 -8.34 -8.62
N VAL A 65 1.07 -9.29 -7.75
CA VAL A 65 2.47 -9.52 -7.35
C VAL A 65 3.33 -9.84 -8.59
N PRO A 66 4.51 -9.21 -8.76
CA PRO A 66 5.39 -9.53 -9.88
C PRO A 66 5.75 -11.02 -9.92
N ALA A 67 5.67 -11.63 -11.09
CA ALA A 67 5.91 -13.07 -11.27
C ALA A 67 7.27 -13.55 -10.74
N ALA A 68 8.29 -12.68 -10.76
CA ALA A 68 9.61 -12.97 -10.21
C ALA A 68 9.63 -13.15 -8.68
N LEU A 69 8.65 -12.57 -7.96
CA LEU A 69 8.53 -12.63 -6.51
C LEU A 69 7.44 -13.60 -6.05
N GLU A 70 6.49 -13.94 -6.91
CA GLU A 70 5.26 -14.66 -6.53
C GLU A 70 5.54 -15.95 -5.75
N GLU A 71 6.42 -16.82 -6.26
CA GLU A 71 6.73 -18.11 -5.61
C GLU A 71 7.40 -17.92 -4.24
N THR A 72 8.35 -16.99 -4.15
CA THR A 72 9.03 -16.66 -2.89
C THR A 72 8.05 -16.09 -1.87
N VAL A 73 7.18 -15.17 -2.30
CA VAL A 73 6.15 -14.57 -1.45
C VAL A 73 5.16 -15.63 -0.97
N ARG A 74 4.70 -16.51 -1.87
CA ARG A 74 3.79 -17.62 -1.56
C ARG A 74 4.38 -18.56 -0.52
N ALA A 75 5.61 -19.04 -0.74
CA ALA A 75 6.29 -19.94 0.19
C ALA A 75 6.46 -19.29 1.57
N ARG A 76 6.95 -18.05 1.64
CA ARG A 76 7.16 -17.33 2.91
C ARG A 76 5.83 -16.98 3.61
N ALA A 77 4.77 -16.67 2.86
CA ALA A 77 3.44 -16.43 3.41
C ALA A 77 2.87 -17.71 4.04
N LEU A 78 2.97 -18.87 3.37
CA LEU A 78 2.53 -20.15 3.91
C LEU A 78 3.27 -20.51 5.21
N ILE A 79 4.60 -20.30 5.25
CA ILE A 79 5.38 -20.48 6.48
C ILE A 79 4.85 -19.57 7.60
N SER A 80 4.55 -18.30 7.29
CA SER A 80 4.01 -17.33 8.24
C SER A 80 2.58 -17.65 8.71
N LEU A 81 1.85 -18.47 7.96
CA LEU A 81 0.46 -18.86 8.19
C LEU A 81 0.32 -20.28 8.76
N ALA A 82 1.42 -21.01 9.01
CA ALA A 82 1.39 -22.40 9.46
C ALA A 82 0.43 -22.64 10.64
N GLY A 83 0.48 -21.81 11.67
CA GLY A 83 -0.42 -21.94 12.84
C GLY A 83 -1.90 -21.71 12.53
N LEU A 84 -2.22 -20.92 11.49
CA LEU A 84 -3.59 -20.73 11.02
C LEU A 84 -4.11 -21.97 10.28
N ILE A 85 -3.25 -22.60 9.47
CA ILE A 85 -3.57 -23.82 8.71
C ILE A 85 -3.86 -24.98 9.66
N GLU A 86 -3.07 -25.13 10.72
CA GLU A 86 -3.26 -26.18 11.74
C GLU A 86 -4.55 -26.01 12.56
N SER A 87 -5.03 -24.77 12.71
CA SER A 87 -6.16 -24.40 13.57
C SER A 87 -7.49 -24.25 12.82
N ALA A 88 -7.56 -24.57 11.53
CA ALA A 88 -8.73 -24.32 10.71
C ALA A 88 -9.95 -25.14 11.21
N PRO A 89 -11.08 -24.50 11.57
CA PRO A 89 -12.26 -25.21 12.02
C PRO A 89 -12.81 -26.06 10.86
N ARG A 90 -12.99 -27.37 11.11
CA ARG A 90 -13.69 -28.26 10.19
C ARG A 90 -15.11 -27.71 10.02
N HIS A 91 -15.47 -27.27 8.81
CA HIS A 91 -16.84 -26.90 8.51
C HIS A 91 -17.74 -28.12 8.73
N GLU A 92 -18.44 -28.15 9.87
CA GLU A 92 -19.49 -29.12 10.10
C GLU A 92 -20.62 -28.83 9.10
N SER A 93 -20.75 -29.70 8.10
CA SER A 93 -21.91 -29.76 7.21
C SER A 93 -23.15 -29.96 8.05
N ARG A 94 -23.82 -28.86 8.41
CA ARG A 94 -25.12 -28.89 9.08
C ARG A 94 -26.10 -29.56 8.12
N ALA A 95 -26.58 -30.75 8.47
CA ALA A 95 -27.55 -31.49 7.69
C ALA A 95 -28.78 -30.61 7.43
N LEU A 96 -29.00 -30.24 6.17
CA LEU A 96 -30.18 -29.51 5.72
C LEU A 96 -31.37 -30.47 5.82
N GLY A 97 -32.21 -30.29 6.84
CA GLY A 97 -33.45 -31.03 6.98
C GLY A 97 -34.44 -30.75 5.85
N TRP A 98 -35.48 -31.59 5.72
CA TRP A 98 -36.54 -31.51 4.70
C TRP A 98 -37.27 -30.16 4.60
N THR A 99 -37.09 -29.27 5.59
CA THR A 99 -37.60 -27.89 5.57
C THR A 99 -36.89 -26.99 4.55
N ALA A 100 -35.67 -27.35 4.12
CA ALA A 100 -34.89 -26.58 3.13
C ALA A 100 -35.50 -26.55 1.72
N LEU A 101 -36.49 -27.41 1.44
CA LEU A 101 -37.17 -27.49 0.14
C LEU A 101 -38.35 -26.52 -0.01
N ARG A 102 -38.61 -25.65 0.98
CA ARG A 102 -39.64 -24.61 0.83
C ARG A 102 -39.15 -23.50 -0.12
N PRO A 103 -39.91 -23.13 -1.16
CA PRO A 103 -39.50 -22.12 -2.14
C PRO A 103 -39.06 -20.78 -1.51
N ASP A 104 -39.77 -20.31 -0.49
CA ASP A 104 -39.42 -19.07 0.21
C ASP A 104 -38.07 -19.16 0.94
N GLN A 105 -37.78 -20.31 1.56
CA GLN A 105 -36.50 -20.55 2.23
C GLN A 105 -35.36 -20.70 1.22
N MET A 106 -35.64 -21.28 0.05
CA MET A 106 -34.68 -21.34 -1.04
C MET A 106 -34.34 -19.95 -1.55
N LEU A 107 -35.33 -19.09 -1.82
CA LEU A 107 -35.10 -17.70 -2.24
C LEU A 107 -34.30 -16.91 -1.19
N GLU A 108 -34.62 -17.07 0.08
CA GLU A 108 -33.89 -16.42 1.17
C GLU A 108 -32.45 -16.93 1.30
N SER A 109 -32.25 -18.25 1.14
CA SER A 109 -30.89 -18.84 1.13
C SER A 109 -30.06 -18.36 -0.06
N LEU A 110 -30.68 -18.17 -1.22
CA LEU A 110 -30.03 -17.62 -2.41
C LEU A 110 -29.66 -16.15 -2.20
N ARG A 111 -30.56 -15.33 -1.67
CA ARG A 111 -30.27 -13.92 -1.33
C ARG A 111 -29.11 -13.82 -0.34
N LYS A 112 -29.13 -14.61 0.73
CA LYS A 112 -28.04 -14.65 1.71
C LYS A 112 -26.72 -15.08 1.08
N ARG A 113 -26.75 -16.04 0.15
CA ARG A 113 -25.54 -16.49 -0.56
C ARG A 113 -25.00 -15.40 -1.48
N VAL A 114 -25.85 -14.71 -2.23
CA VAL A 114 -25.45 -13.58 -3.09
C VAL A 114 -24.84 -12.48 -2.24
N GLN A 115 -25.52 -12.06 -1.16
CA GLN A 115 -24.99 -11.04 -0.25
C GLN A 115 -23.64 -11.45 0.35
N TYR A 116 -23.51 -12.71 0.78
CA TYR A 116 -22.25 -13.21 1.32
C TYR A 116 -21.11 -13.14 0.31
N ILE A 117 -21.37 -13.45 -0.97
CA ILE A 117 -20.37 -13.35 -2.04
C ILE A 117 -20.00 -11.89 -2.29
N GLU A 118 -20.98 -10.99 -2.34
CA GLU A 118 -20.74 -9.55 -2.53
C GLU A 118 -19.92 -8.95 -1.39
N ASP A 119 -20.28 -9.26 -0.15
CA ASP A 119 -19.55 -8.82 1.05
C ASP A 119 -18.11 -9.35 1.04
N THR A 120 -17.93 -10.62 0.70
CA THR A 120 -16.60 -11.24 0.63
C THR A 120 -15.75 -10.59 -0.47
N ASN A 121 -16.34 -10.34 -1.64
CA ASN A 121 -15.63 -9.64 -2.72
C ASN A 121 -15.27 -8.20 -2.33
N LEU A 122 -16.13 -7.51 -1.58
CA LEU A 122 -15.82 -6.18 -1.07
C LEU A 122 -14.66 -6.22 -0.08
N GLU A 123 -14.67 -7.16 0.88
CA GLU A 123 -13.57 -7.33 1.82
C GLU A 123 -12.26 -7.68 1.12
N CYS A 124 -12.29 -8.53 0.09
CA CYS A 124 -11.11 -8.82 -0.75
C CYS A 124 -10.56 -7.55 -1.39
N ARG A 125 -11.40 -6.73 -2.02
CA ARG A 125 -10.96 -5.47 -2.64
C ARG A 125 -10.37 -4.51 -1.63
N LEU A 126 -11.00 -4.34 -0.47
CA LEU A 126 -10.48 -3.47 0.59
C LEU A 126 -9.13 -3.95 1.12
N ALA A 127 -8.97 -5.26 1.32
CA ALA A 127 -7.70 -5.84 1.76
C ALA A 127 -6.61 -5.74 0.67
N ALA A 128 -6.97 -5.88 -0.61
CA ALA A 128 -6.06 -5.65 -1.73
C ALA A 128 -5.62 -4.19 -1.79
N SER A 129 -6.55 -3.23 -1.69
CA SER A 129 -6.21 -1.80 -1.69
C SER A 129 -5.24 -1.41 -0.56
N MET A 130 -5.38 -2.00 0.62
CA MET A 130 -4.41 -1.80 1.71
C MET A 130 -3.03 -2.37 1.40
N SER A 131 -2.98 -3.47 0.65
CA SER A 131 -1.74 -4.06 0.19
C SER A 131 -1.06 -3.18 -0.85
N ASP A 132 -1.83 -2.66 -1.81
CA ASP A 132 -1.36 -1.72 -2.84
C ASP A 132 -0.77 -0.46 -2.21
N GLU A 133 -1.42 0.09 -1.19
CA GLU A 133 -0.92 1.25 -0.45
C GLU A 133 0.41 0.96 0.27
N ALA A 134 0.54 -0.20 0.92
CA ALA A 134 1.78 -0.61 1.57
C ALA A 134 2.93 -0.82 0.56
N VAL A 135 2.63 -1.40 -0.59
CA VAL A 135 3.58 -1.59 -1.69
C VAL A 135 4.00 -0.25 -2.29
N ALA A 136 3.06 0.66 -2.54
CA ALA A 136 3.34 2.00 -3.03
C ALA A 136 4.23 2.78 -2.04
N THR A 137 3.95 2.68 -0.74
CA THR A 137 4.78 3.29 0.31
C THR A 137 6.21 2.73 0.29
N THR A 138 6.35 1.43 0.08
CA THR A 138 7.66 0.79 -0.06
C THR A 138 8.41 1.31 -1.30
N HIS A 139 7.74 1.41 -2.44
CA HIS A 139 8.33 1.97 -3.65
C HIS A 139 8.77 3.43 -3.47
N VAL A 140 7.96 4.27 -2.81
CA VAL A 140 8.31 5.67 -2.52
C VAL A 140 9.59 5.73 -1.69
N ARG A 141 9.66 4.95 -0.60
CA ARG A 141 10.87 4.88 0.23
C ARG A 141 12.11 4.46 -0.57
N MET A 142 11.99 3.43 -1.42
CA MET A 142 13.10 2.95 -2.26
C MET A 142 13.50 3.92 -3.37
N ALA A 143 12.55 4.67 -3.91
CA ALA A 143 12.81 5.73 -4.87
C ALA A 143 13.60 6.88 -4.23
N LEU A 144 13.26 7.25 -2.98
CA LEU A 144 14.00 8.25 -2.21
C LEU A 144 15.43 7.78 -1.90
N GLU A 145 15.62 6.54 -1.42
CA GLU A 145 16.96 5.98 -1.20
C GLU A 145 17.80 5.95 -2.50
N THR A 146 17.14 5.71 -3.64
CA THR A 146 17.80 5.79 -4.96
C THR A 146 18.22 7.22 -5.28
N ALA A 147 17.36 8.21 -5.01
CA ALA A 147 17.67 9.62 -5.20
C ALA A 147 18.82 10.09 -4.31
N GLU A 148 18.90 9.63 -3.06
CA GLU A 148 20.01 9.91 -2.16
C GLU A 148 21.35 9.38 -2.69
N VAL A 149 21.38 8.14 -3.21
CA VAL A 149 22.61 7.55 -3.79
C VAL A 149 23.08 8.31 -5.03
N LEU A 150 22.15 8.92 -5.77
CA LEU A 150 22.39 9.62 -7.02
C LEU A 150 22.46 11.15 -6.89
N ALA A 151 22.35 11.69 -5.67
CA ALA A 151 22.22 13.12 -5.42
C ALA A 151 23.36 13.97 -5.99
N ASP A 152 24.59 13.43 -6.04
CA ASP A 152 25.76 14.13 -6.57
C ASP A 152 25.87 14.07 -8.11
N GLU A 153 25.10 13.19 -8.76
CA GLU A 153 25.27 12.83 -10.16
C GLU A 153 24.15 13.36 -11.07
N VAL A 154 22.91 13.36 -10.57
CA VAL A 154 21.69 13.72 -11.30
C VAL A 154 20.69 14.43 -10.39
N THR A 155 19.70 15.09 -10.99
CA THR A 155 18.62 15.72 -10.24
C THR A 155 17.70 14.67 -9.61
N PRO A 156 16.99 14.98 -8.50
CA PRO A 156 16.13 14.02 -7.82
C PRO A 156 15.01 13.49 -8.71
N ASP A 157 14.44 14.32 -9.61
CA ASP A 157 13.43 13.88 -10.55
C ASP A 157 13.98 12.84 -11.55
N GLU A 158 15.20 13.04 -12.05
CA GLU A 158 15.88 12.08 -12.92
C GLU A 158 16.18 10.77 -12.17
N ALA A 159 16.63 10.84 -10.93
CA ALA A 159 16.94 9.67 -10.10
C ALA A 159 15.68 8.85 -9.76
N ILE A 160 14.59 9.52 -9.36
CA ILE A 160 13.31 8.85 -9.07
C ILE A 160 12.75 8.23 -10.36
N MET A 161 12.82 8.93 -11.50
CA MET A 161 12.43 8.36 -12.79
C MET A 161 13.30 7.18 -13.20
N HIS A 162 14.58 7.18 -12.83
CA HIS A 162 15.45 6.03 -13.04
C HIS A 162 14.97 4.80 -12.24
N TYR A 163 14.61 4.98 -10.96
CA TYR A 163 14.00 3.92 -10.14
C TYR A 163 12.71 3.36 -10.77
N VAL A 164 11.77 4.26 -11.12
CA VAL A 164 10.47 3.90 -11.71
C VAL A 164 10.64 3.05 -12.97
N ARG A 165 11.58 3.43 -13.84
CA ARG A 165 11.88 2.68 -15.07
C ARG A 165 12.53 1.32 -14.78
N THR A 166 13.46 1.27 -13.83
CA THR A 166 14.16 0.03 -13.46
C THR A 166 13.19 -1.03 -12.92
N PHE A 167 12.20 -0.63 -12.12
CA PHE A 167 11.16 -1.52 -11.59
C PHE A 167 9.96 -1.71 -12.53
N ASN A 168 10.00 -1.12 -13.73
CA ASN A 168 8.97 -1.23 -14.77
C ASN A 168 7.55 -1.01 -14.25
N LEU A 169 7.36 0.04 -13.46
CA LEU A 169 6.06 0.36 -12.86
C LEU A 169 5.04 0.75 -13.93
N THR A 170 3.77 0.43 -13.69
CA THR A 170 2.69 0.82 -14.62
C THR A 170 2.56 2.35 -14.68
N SER A 171 1.96 2.89 -15.75
CA SER A 171 1.83 4.35 -15.89
C SER A 171 1.12 5.01 -14.72
N ILE A 172 0.16 4.33 -14.08
CA ILE A 172 -0.60 4.86 -12.96
C ILE A 172 0.27 4.86 -11.71
N ASP A 173 0.88 3.72 -11.38
CA ASP A 173 1.73 3.57 -10.19
C ASP A 173 2.96 4.47 -10.26
N ALA A 174 3.59 4.53 -11.44
CA ALA A 174 4.71 5.41 -11.72
C ALA A 174 4.39 6.87 -11.39
N GLN A 175 3.21 7.36 -11.77
CA GLN A 175 2.80 8.73 -11.51
C GLN A 175 2.55 8.99 -10.02
N VAL A 176 1.88 8.05 -9.33
CA VAL A 176 1.61 8.15 -7.89
C VAL A 176 2.92 8.13 -7.10
N ILE A 177 3.80 7.17 -7.37
CA ILE A 177 5.08 7.00 -6.70
C ILE A 177 5.99 8.19 -6.97
N PHE A 178 6.11 8.64 -8.23
CA PHE A 178 6.92 9.80 -8.58
C PHE A 178 6.47 11.06 -7.84
N ARG A 179 5.16 11.37 -7.86
CA ARG A 179 4.63 12.57 -7.18
C ARG A 179 4.83 12.50 -5.67
N SER A 180 4.56 11.35 -5.07
CA SER A 180 4.69 11.15 -3.62
C SER A 180 6.16 11.23 -3.18
N ALA A 181 7.08 10.63 -3.93
CA ALA A 181 8.51 10.73 -3.68
C ALA A 181 9.02 12.17 -3.86
N MET A 182 8.61 12.88 -4.91
CA MET A 182 8.98 14.30 -5.08
C MET A 182 8.46 15.18 -3.94
N ALA A 183 7.24 14.93 -3.47
CA ALA A 183 6.67 15.66 -2.34
C ALA A 183 7.48 15.42 -1.05
N GLN A 184 7.77 14.16 -0.72
CA GLN A 184 8.57 13.82 0.46
C GLN A 184 10.03 14.31 0.33
N TRP A 185 10.60 14.27 -0.87
CA TRP A 185 11.93 14.83 -1.12
C TRP A 185 11.97 16.33 -0.82
N ALA A 186 10.95 17.07 -1.22
CA ALA A 186 10.85 18.50 -0.95
C ALA A 186 10.70 18.81 0.56
N GLU A 187 10.00 17.96 1.31
CA GLU A 187 9.91 18.08 2.77
C GLU A 187 11.26 17.86 3.46
N LEU A 188 12.07 16.91 2.96
CA LEU A 188 13.40 16.60 3.49
C LEU A 188 14.46 17.62 3.06
N HIS A 189 14.28 18.25 1.89
CA HIS A 189 15.22 19.21 1.31
C HIS A 189 14.51 20.52 0.94
N PRO A 190 14.14 21.36 1.94
CA PRO A 190 13.42 22.59 1.70
C PRO A 190 14.19 23.53 0.77
N LEU A 191 13.45 24.23 -0.10
CA LEU A 191 14.08 25.17 -1.03
C LEU A 191 14.75 26.32 -0.25
N PRO A 192 15.83 26.94 -0.81
CA PRO A 192 16.49 28.09 -0.21
C PRO A 192 15.51 29.28 -0.07
N GLY A 193 14.87 29.40 1.10
CA GLY A 193 13.83 30.39 1.39
C GLY A 193 12.77 29.88 2.37
N GLU A 194 12.41 28.60 2.27
CA GLU A 194 11.40 27.96 3.14
C GLU A 194 11.98 27.60 4.51
N ALA A 195 13.24 27.17 4.55
CA ALA A 195 13.98 26.94 5.81
C ALA A 195 14.08 28.20 6.69
N ARG A 196 14.00 29.40 6.09
CA ARG A 196 13.95 30.67 6.83
C ARG A 196 12.55 31.00 7.35
N ALA A 197 11.50 30.56 6.66
CA ALA A 197 10.11 30.79 7.06
C ALA A 197 9.71 29.92 8.27
N THR A 198 10.17 28.67 8.34
CA THR A 198 9.94 27.77 9.49
C THR A 198 10.65 28.26 10.76
N LEU A 199 11.85 28.85 10.65
CA LEU A 199 12.54 29.47 11.78
C LEU A 199 11.82 30.75 12.27
N GLY A 200 11.18 31.50 11.38
CA GLY A 200 10.45 32.73 11.72
C GLY A 200 9.07 32.53 12.38
N GLN A 201 8.47 31.35 12.29
CA GLN A 201 7.17 31.05 12.89
C GLN A 201 7.25 30.51 14.34
N SER A 202 8.44 30.14 14.82
CA SER A 202 8.59 29.58 16.18
C SER A 202 8.54 30.61 17.33
N THR A 203 8.43 31.92 17.03
CA THR A 203 8.42 32.99 18.05
C THR A 203 7.06 33.60 18.39
N THR A 204 5.96 33.18 17.75
CA THR A 204 4.62 33.67 18.13
C THR A 204 3.88 32.60 18.92
N LYS A 205 4.09 32.59 20.24
CA LYS A 205 3.18 31.98 21.21
C LYS A 205 1.83 32.72 21.08
N PRO A 206 0.75 32.11 20.56
CA PRO A 206 -0.56 32.74 20.64
C PRO A 206 -1.02 32.57 22.08
N ALA A 207 -1.15 33.68 22.80
CA ALA A 207 -1.87 33.73 24.05
C ALA A 207 -3.31 33.25 23.78
N LEU A 208 -3.66 32.07 24.30
CA LEU A 208 -5.03 31.56 24.37
C LEU A 208 -5.86 32.54 25.22
N ALA A 209 -6.44 33.54 24.56
CA ALA A 209 -7.51 34.34 25.12
C ALA A 209 -8.79 33.47 25.12
N LEU A 210 -9.13 32.97 26.30
CA LEU A 210 -10.43 32.35 26.60
C LEU A 210 -11.55 33.32 26.21
N ARG A 211 -12.30 33.01 25.15
CA ARG A 211 -13.55 33.69 24.81
C ARG A 211 -14.64 33.26 25.80
N PRO A 212 -15.39 34.18 26.41
CA PRO A 212 -16.54 33.84 27.25
C PRO A 212 -17.71 33.33 26.42
N ARG A 213 -18.40 32.36 27.00
CA ARG A 213 -19.54 31.58 26.51
C ARG A 213 -20.79 32.48 26.36
N PRO A 214 -21.52 32.47 25.23
CA PRO A 214 -22.81 33.15 25.16
C PRO A 214 -23.90 32.28 25.82
N GLU A 215 -24.63 32.89 26.76
CA GLU A 215 -25.79 32.33 27.45
C GLU A 215 -26.99 32.26 26.49
N PHE A 216 -27.57 31.08 26.31
CA PHE A 216 -28.81 30.89 25.56
C PHE A 216 -30.00 31.17 26.49
N GLY A 217 -30.63 32.33 26.33
CA GLY A 217 -31.90 32.66 26.95
C GLY A 217 -33.07 31.95 26.25
N LEU A 218 -33.68 30.97 26.94
CA LEU A 218 -34.97 30.38 26.58
C LEU A 218 -36.09 31.40 26.83
N ARG A 219 -36.77 31.84 25.77
CA ARG A 219 -38.08 32.52 25.88
C ARG A 219 -39.18 31.48 25.68
N VAL A 220 -39.89 31.18 26.77
CA VAL A 220 -41.17 30.47 26.76
C VAL A 220 -42.23 31.46 26.27
N ILE A 221 -42.94 31.10 25.21
CA ILE A 221 -44.16 31.79 24.78
C ILE A 221 -45.33 30.99 25.36
N VAL A 222 -46.13 31.65 26.20
CA VAL A 222 -47.46 31.22 26.65
C VAL A 222 -48.49 31.91 25.77
#